data_AF-A0A6S7K6R9-F1
#
_entry.id   AF-A0A6S7K6R9-F1
#
_cell.length_a   1.000
_cell.length_b   1.000
_cell.length_c   1.000
_cell.angle_alpha   90.00
_cell.angle_beta   90.00
_cell.angle_gamma   90.00
#
_symmetry.space_group_name_H-M   'P 1'
#
loop_
_entity.id
_entity.type
_entity.pdbx_description
1 polymer ?
#
loop_
_entity_poly.entity_id
_entity_poly.type
_entity_poly.pdbx_seq_one_letter_code
_entity_poly.pdbx_strand_id
1 'polypeptide(L)'
;MPFDYSPIFTQQAVERNDLVEEYFKLGFAYTEILLFLQCRHDIRLSIRQLKRILRVRGLKRRGNQENHMNVITAIESELNGSGSCVGYRQMHQRMQIKYGFVVARETVRIILKVLDPNGVETRSRRRLRRREYRGRGPNFIWHIDGYDKLKPYGFSVHAAIDGYSRRILWLEVFPTNKDPTYIARYFLDCIRQLGVVPRVVRADRGTENVNVCAIQRFLRADSEDSFAGEKSFMYGTSTSNQRIESWWSQL
;
A
#
# COMPACT_ATOMS: atom_id res chain seq x y z
N MET A 1 26.62 27.04 2.90
CA MET A 1 25.20 27.46 2.85
C MET A 1 24.37 26.22 2.56
N PRO A 2 23.88 25.49 3.57
CA PRO A 2 22.98 24.36 3.34
C PRO A 2 21.55 24.89 3.18
N PHE A 3 20.92 24.56 2.06
CA PHE A 3 19.50 24.76 1.84
C PHE A 3 18.71 23.73 2.64
N ASP A 4 18.04 24.18 3.71
CA ASP A 4 17.06 23.40 4.46
C ASP A 4 15.80 23.21 3.59
N TYR A 5 15.62 22.00 3.06
CA TYR A 5 14.36 21.55 2.49
C TYR A 5 13.48 20.99 3.60
N SER A 6 12.85 21.87 4.37
CA SER A 6 11.65 21.51 5.14
C SER A 6 10.41 21.82 4.29
N PRO A 7 9.58 20.82 3.94
CA PRO A 7 8.33 21.11 3.24
C PRO A 7 7.47 21.98 4.16
N ILE A 8 7.18 23.19 3.68
CA ILE A 8 6.25 24.13 4.31
C ILE A 8 4.87 23.46 4.28
N PHE A 9 4.56 22.73 5.35
CA PHE A 9 3.17 22.46 5.69
C PHE A 9 2.60 23.79 6.17
N THR A 10 1.71 24.33 5.35
CA THR A 10 0.85 25.45 5.68
C THR A 10 0.25 25.21 7.08
N GLN A 11 0.77 25.90 8.09
CA GLN A 11 0.16 25.94 9.42
C GLN A 11 -1.15 26.73 9.30
N GLN A 12 -2.20 26.07 8.84
CA GLN A 12 -3.51 26.36 9.41
C GLN A 12 -3.40 25.99 10.89
N ALA A 13 -3.61 26.95 11.77
CA ALA A 13 -3.67 26.71 13.20
C ALA A 13 -4.90 25.81 13.47
N VAL A 14 -4.72 24.49 13.33
CA VAL A 14 -5.76 23.52 13.67
C VAL A 14 -5.95 23.65 15.17
N GLU A 15 -7.16 24.03 15.58
CA GLU A 15 -7.44 24.32 16.96
C GLU A 15 -7.24 23.04 17.78
N ARG A 16 -6.56 23.14 18.94
CA ARG A 16 -6.25 22.00 19.82
C ARG A 16 -7.42 21.03 20.02
N ASN A 17 -8.63 21.57 20.12
CA ASN A 17 -9.84 20.79 20.39
C ASN A 17 -10.31 20.01 19.15
N ASP A 18 -10.00 20.48 17.93
CA ASP A 18 -10.30 19.79 16.67
C ASP A 18 -9.41 18.57 16.51
N LEU A 19 -8.12 18.68 16.83
CA LEU A 19 -7.18 17.53 16.85
C LEU A 19 -7.63 16.46 17.85
N VAL A 20 -8.11 16.87 19.03
CA VAL A 20 -8.68 15.95 20.03
C VAL A 20 -9.89 15.21 19.45
N GLU A 21 -10.79 15.91 18.75
CA GLU A 21 -11.96 15.31 18.13
C GLU A 21 -11.58 14.36 17.00
N GLU A 22 -10.64 14.73 16.14
CA GLU A 22 -10.13 13.90 15.05
C GLU A 22 -9.55 12.58 15.59
N TYR A 23 -8.61 12.66 16.54
CA TYR A 23 -8.02 11.48 17.15
C TYR A 23 -9.03 10.63 17.92
N PHE A 24 -10.04 11.27 18.52
CA PHE A 24 -11.13 10.55 19.14
C PHE A 24 -11.95 9.77 18.10
N LYS A 25 -12.32 10.38 16.97
CA LYS A 25 -13.07 9.74 15.87
C LYS A 25 -12.29 8.61 15.21
N LEU A 26 -10.96 8.73 15.11
CA LEU A 26 -10.06 7.66 14.65
C LEU A 26 -10.01 6.43 15.58
N GLY A 27 -10.62 6.51 16.77
CA GLY A 27 -10.78 5.37 17.67
C GLY A 27 -9.65 5.18 18.68
N PHE A 28 -8.68 6.09 18.75
CA PHE A 28 -7.54 5.99 19.66
C PHE A 28 -7.94 5.98 21.14
N ALA A 29 -7.25 5.18 21.94
CA ALA A 29 -7.36 5.23 23.40
C ALA A 29 -6.92 6.59 23.93
N TYR A 30 -7.40 6.99 25.10
CA TYR A 30 -7.09 8.31 25.64
C TYR A 30 -5.59 8.55 25.82
N THR A 31 -4.83 7.51 26.19
CA THR A 31 -3.37 7.57 26.29
C THR A 31 -2.72 7.80 24.93
N GLU A 32 -3.20 7.13 23.88
CA GLU A 32 -2.71 7.30 22.50
C GLU A 32 -3.01 8.71 21.98
N ILE A 33 -4.21 9.24 22.22
CA ILE A 33 -4.57 10.63 21.85
C ILE A 33 -3.58 11.62 22.48
N LEU A 34 -3.26 11.46 23.76
CA LEU A 34 -2.29 12.32 24.44
C LEU A 34 -0.88 12.20 23.85
N LEU A 35 -0.45 10.98 23.53
CA LEU A 35 0.85 10.74 22.90
C LEU A 35 0.91 11.37 21.50
N PHE A 36 -0.13 11.25 20.68
CA PHE A 36 -0.15 11.89 19.35
C PHE A 36 -0.15 13.41 19.44
N LEU A 37 -0.92 14.00 20.37
CA LEU A 37 -0.92 15.44 20.60
C LEU A 37 0.47 15.94 21.01
N GLN A 38 1.16 15.21 21.88
CA GLN A 38 2.51 15.58 22.32
C GLN A 38 3.56 15.36 21.23
N CYS A 39 3.61 14.18 20.61
CA CYS A 39 4.68 13.83 19.67
C CYS A 39 4.54 14.51 18.30
N ARG A 40 3.32 14.80 17.85
CA ARG A 40 3.06 15.31 16.49
C ARG A 40 2.71 16.79 16.44
N HIS A 41 2.17 17.33 17.54
CA HIS A 41 1.67 18.71 17.58
C HIS A 41 2.24 19.55 18.72
N ASP A 42 3.15 18.98 19.53
CA ASP A 42 3.72 19.59 20.75
C ASP A 42 2.66 20.11 21.75
N ILE A 43 1.48 19.49 21.75
CA ILE A 43 0.36 19.81 22.64
C ILE A 43 0.40 18.87 23.83
N ARG A 44 0.73 19.39 25.02
CA ARG A 44 0.64 18.64 26.28
C ARG A 44 -0.72 18.82 26.94
N LEU A 45 -1.45 17.72 27.10
CA LEU A 45 -2.71 17.68 27.85
C LEU A 45 -2.67 16.60 28.92
N SER A 46 -3.31 16.88 30.06
CA SER A 46 -3.64 15.87 31.04
C SER A 46 -4.89 15.09 30.61
N ILE A 47 -5.03 13.85 31.12
CA ILE A 47 -6.24 13.03 30.92
C ILE A 47 -7.50 13.80 31.37
N ARG A 48 -7.41 14.61 32.43
CA ARG A 48 -8.53 15.43 32.92
C ARG A 48 -8.96 16.49 31.91
N GLN A 49 -8.00 17.19 31.30
CA GLN A 49 -8.28 18.19 30.26
C GLN A 49 -8.86 17.54 29.00
N LEU A 50 -8.30 16.40 28.57
CA LEU A 50 -8.84 15.62 27.44
C LEU A 50 -10.30 15.22 27.69
N LYS A 51 -10.61 14.63 28.85
CA LYS A 51 -11.99 14.26 29.21
C LYS A 51 -12.93 15.47 29.27
N ARG A 52 -12.43 16.64 29.69
CA ARG A 52 -13.22 17.89 29.69
C ARG A 52 -13.56 18.33 28.27
N ILE A 53 -12.59 18.33 27.36
CA ILE A 53 -12.79 18.69 25.94
C ILE A 53 -13.80 17.75 25.29
N LEU A 54 -13.64 16.44 25.48
CA LEU A 54 -14.57 15.44 24.96
C LEU A 54 -15.99 15.64 25.50
N ARG A 55 -16.14 15.96 26.79
CA ARG A 55 -17.45 16.24 27.40
C ARG A 55 -18.10 17.48 26.81
N VAL A 56 -17.35 18.58 26.66
CA VAL A 56 -17.86 19.84 26.09
C VAL A 56 -18.30 19.64 24.65
N ARG A 57 -17.60 18.81 23.87
CA ARG A 57 -17.97 18.46 22.49
C ARG A 57 -18.99 17.32 22.38
N GLY A 58 -19.54 16.83 23.49
CA GLY A 58 -20.53 15.75 23.47
C GLY A 58 -20.00 14.39 22.98
N LEU A 59 -18.68 14.21 22.88
CA LEU A 59 -18.03 13.01 22.36
C LEU A 59 -18.00 11.92 23.43
N LYS A 60 -18.88 10.92 23.26
CA LYS A 60 -18.97 9.76 24.16
C LYS A 60 -18.60 8.48 23.41
N ARG A 61 -17.81 7.61 24.06
CA ARG A 61 -17.47 6.27 23.52
C ARG A 61 -18.65 5.30 23.55
N ARG A 62 -19.66 5.55 24.38
CA ARG A 62 -20.87 4.74 24.54
C ARG A 62 -22.10 5.66 24.46
N GLY A 63 -23.15 5.21 23.77
CA GLY A 63 -24.46 5.89 23.72
C GLY A 63 -24.78 6.70 22.47
N ASN A 64 -23.85 6.86 21.52
CA ASN A 64 -24.13 7.41 20.19
C ASN A 64 -24.11 6.26 19.18
N GLN A 65 -25.12 5.39 19.15
CA GLN A 65 -25.22 4.41 18.08
C GLN A 65 -25.90 5.07 16.87
N GLU A 66 -25.20 5.08 15.75
CA GLU A 66 -25.80 5.47 14.46
C GLU A 66 -26.98 4.56 14.14
N ASN A 67 -27.97 5.11 13.42
CA ASN A 67 -29.14 4.36 13.01
C ASN A 67 -28.70 3.15 12.16
N HIS A 68 -29.17 1.95 12.53
CA HIS A 68 -28.83 0.70 11.87
C HIS A 68 -29.08 0.74 10.35
N MET A 69 -30.10 1.48 9.90
CA MET A 69 -30.40 1.60 8.47
C MET A 69 -29.26 2.27 7.70
N ASN A 70 -28.68 3.34 8.25
CA ASN A 70 -27.56 4.05 7.62
C ASN A 70 -26.31 3.17 7.55
N VAL A 71 -26.08 2.35 8.59
CA VAL A 71 -24.97 1.39 8.63
C VAL A 71 -25.14 0.31 7.57
N ILE A 72 -26.36 -0.23 7.40
CA ILE A 72 -26.66 -1.24 6.38
C ILE A 72 -26.36 -0.68 4.99
N THR A 73 -26.92 0.48 4.65
CA THR A 73 -26.71 1.13 3.34
C THR A 73 -25.23 1.41 3.07
N ALA A 74 -24.46 1.84 4.08
CA ALA A 74 -23.04 2.07 3.92
C ALA A 74 -22.26 0.76 3.67
N ILE A 75 -22.58 -0.32 4.40
CA ILE A 75 -21.96 -1.63 4.19
C ILE A 75 -22.30 -2.18 2.80
N GLU A 76 -23.54 -2.05 2.34
CA GLU A 76 -23.93 -2.43 0.97
C GLU A 76 -23.14 -1.65 -0.08
N SER A 77 -22.98 -0.33 0.10
CA SER A 77 -22.16 0.49 -0.81
C SER A 77 -20.70 0.04 -0.86
N GLU A 78 -20.13 -0.35 0.28
CA GLU A 78 -18.76 -0.86 0.36
C GLU A 78 -18.63 -2.24 -0.27
N LEU A 79 -19.61 -3.12 -0.08
CA LEU A 79 -19.66 -4.45 -0.69
C LEU A 79 -19.73 -4.38 -2.23
N ASN A 80 -20.43 -3.40 -2.79
CA ASN A 80 -20.48 -3.17 -4.24
C ASN A 80 -19.17 -2.60 -4.82
N GLY A 81 -18.20 -2.26 -3.97
CA GLY A 81 -16.91 -1.73 -4.39
C GLY A 81 -15.72 -2.47 -3.77
N SER A 82 -14.80 -1.69 -3.22
CA SER A 82 -13.53 -2.19 -2.66
C SER A 82 -13.69 -2.97 -1.35
N GLY A 83 -14.87 -2.92 -0.71
CA GLY A 83 -15.18 -3.59 0.55
C GLY A 83 -15.56 -5.06 0.39
N SER A 84 -15.87 -5.52 -0.83
CA SER A 84 -16.17 -6.95 -1.13
C SER A 84 -15.08 -7.93 -0.66
N CYS A 85 -13.82 -7.49 -0.64
CA CYS A 85 -12.68 -8.32 -0.26
C CYS A 85 -12.31 -8.22 1.23
N VAL A 86 -13.08 -7.48 2.02
CA VAL A 86 -12.67 -7.02 3.35
C VAL A 86 -13.44 -7.76 4.44
N GLY A 87 -12.74 -8.14 5.52
CA GLY A 87 -13.38 -8.77 6.69
C GLY A 87 -14.08 -7.75 7.60
N TYR A 88 -14.96 -8.24 8.48
CA TYR A 88 -15.78 -7.38 9.37
C TYR A 88 -14.98 -6.39 10.22
N ARG A 89 -13.73 -6.72 10.60
CA ARG A 89 -12.85 -5.82 11.37
C ARG A 89 -12.45 -4.57 10.57
N GLN A 90 -11.99 -4.77 9.34
CA GLN A 90 -11.64 -3.64 8.47
C GLN A 90 -12.91 -2.93 7.97
N MET A 91 -14.01 -3.65 7.75
CA MET A 91 -15.30 -3.01 7.44
C MET A 91 -15.74 -2.08 8.59
N HIS A 92 -15.62 -2.54 9.84
CA HIS A 92 -15.88 -1.73 11.03
C HIS A 92 -14.99 -0.49 11.09
N GLN A 93 -13.69 -0.64 10.81
CA GLN A 93 -12.77 0.50 10.72
C GLN A 93 -13.18 1.49 9.62
N ARG A 94 -13.63 1.01 8.45
CA ARG A 94 -14.13 1.89 7.37
C ARG A 94 -15.38 2.65 7.78
N MET A 95 -16.32 1.99 8.47
CA MET A 95 -17.50 2.67 9.02
C MET A 95 -17.10 3.83 9.92
N GLN A 96 -16.05 3.67 10.74
CA GLN A 96 -15.54 4.72 11.61
C GLN A 96 -14.80 5.84 10.86
N ILE A 97 -13.83 5.48 10.00
CA ILE A 97 -12.93 6.46 9.38
C ILE A 97 -13.59 7.19 8.22
N LYS A 98 -14.27 6.45 7.33
CA LYS A 98 -14.84 7.01 6.10
C LYS A 98 -16.22 7.61 6.32
N TYR A 99 -17.06 6.92 7.09
CA TYR A 99 -18.45 7.31 7.30
C TYR A 99 -18.67 8.02 8.64
N GLY A 100 -17.67 8.06 9.54
CA GLY A 100 -17.79 8.69 10.85
C GLY A 100 -18.70 7.93 11.83
N PHE A 101 -19.12 6.71 11.50
CA PHE A 101 -20.13 5.99 12.25
C PHE A 101 -19.58 5.40 13.55
N VAL A 102 -20.32 5.62 14.63
CA VAL A 102 -20.07 4.97 15.92
C VAL A 102 -20.96 3.72 16.00
N VAL A 103 -20.43 2.60 15.50
CA VAL A 103 -21.11 1.30 15.48
C VAL A 103 -20.31 0.24 16.23
N ALA A 104 -21.01 -0.68 16.90
CA ALA A 104 -20.37 -1.82 17.54
C ALA A 104 -19.83 -2.78 16.47
N ARG A 105 -18.62 -3.29 16.70
CA ARG A 105 -17.98 -4.25 15.78
C ARG A 105 -18.85 -5.48 15.53
N GLU A 106 -19.60 -5.90 16.55
CA GLU A 106 -20.51 -7.06 16.47
C GLU A 106 -21.71 -6.79 15.57
N THR A 107 -22.28 -5.59 15.62
CA THR A 107 -23.33 -5.14 14.70
C THR A 107 -22.86 -5.21 13.25
N VAL A 108 -21.66 -4.69 12.96
CA VAL A 108 -21.06 -4.80 11.61
C VAL A 108 -20.86 -6.25 11.20
N ARG A 109 -20.41 -7.12 12.12
CA ARG A 109 -20.23 -8.55 11.85
C ARG A 109 -21.55 -9.24 11.47
N ILE A 110 -22.63 -8.96 12.20
CA ILE A 110 -23.96 -9.53 11.95
C ILE A 110 -24.51 -9.02 10.63
N ILE A 111 -24.51 -7.70 10.40
CA ILE A 111 -24.98 -7.09 9.13
C ILE A 111 -24.22 -7.67 7.94
N LEU A 112 -22.88 -7.73 8.02
CA LEU A 112 -22.05 -8.30 6.95
C LEU A 112 -22.36 -9.78 6.69
N LYS A 113 -22.73 -10.55 7.72
CA LYS A 113 -23.13 -11.96 7.56
C LYS A 113 -24.49 -12.10 6.88
N VAL A 114 -25.40 -11.15 7.09
CA VAL A 114 -26.72 -11.14 6.44
C VAL A 114 -26.59 -10.70 4.98
N LEU A 115 -25.80 -9.66 4.71
CA LEU A 115 -25.64 -9.09 3.36
C LEU A 115 -24.72 -9.91 2.45
N ASP A 116 -23.67 -10.54 3.00
CA ASP A 116 -22.68 -11.32 2.24
C ASP A 116 -22.38 -12.68 2.93
N PRO A 117 -23.37 -13.58 3.04
CA PRO A 117 -23.16 -14.88 3.69
C PRO A 117 -22.10 -15.71 2.96
N ASN A 118 -22.14 -15.71 1.63
CA ASN A 118 -21.20 -16.45 0.78
C ASN A 118 -19.76 -15.92 0.89
N GLY A 119 -19.56 -14.61 0.88
CA GLY A 119 -18.22 -14.03 1.04
C GLY A 119 -17.69 -14.18 2.46
N VAL A 120 -18.56 -14.14 3.49
CA VAL A 120 -18.18 -14.48 4.86
C VAL A 120 -17.73 -15.94 4.98
N GLU A 121 -18.48 -16.88 4.39
CA GLU A 121 -18.10 -18.29 4.37
C GLU A 121 -16.80 -18.52 3.58
N THR A 122 -16.67 -17.89 2.41
CA THR A 122 -15.45 -17.98 1.60
C THR A 122 -14.23 -17.49 2.38
N ARG A 123 -14.37 -16.40 3.14
CA ARG A 123 -13.31 -15.84 3.99
C ARG A 123 -13.04 -16.70 5.23
N SER A 124 -14.06 -17.34 5.82
CA SER A 124 -13.90 -18.17 7.02
C SER A 124 -13.14 -19.47 6.74
N ARG A 125 -13.19 -19.97 5.50
CA ARG A 125 -12.44 -21.17 5.04
C ARG A 125 -10.91 -20.99 5.07
N ARG A 126 -10.38 -19.78 5.33
CA ARG A 126 -8.95 -19.45 5.38
C ARG A 126 -8.15 -19.92 4.15
N ARG A 127 -8.81 -20.08 3.00
CA ARG A 127 -8.12 -20.44 1.74
C ARG A 127 -7.60 -19.18 1.08
N LEU A 128 -6.30 -19.17 0.73
CA LEU A 128 -5.70 -18.08 -0.02
C LEU A 128 -6.33 -18.01 -1.41
N ARG A 129 -7.15 -16.98 -1.66
CA ARG A 129 -7.74 -16.74 -2.97
C ARG A 129 -6.68 -16.06 -3.86
N ARG A 130 -6.05 -16.84 -4.74
CA ARG A 130 -5.08 -16.32 -5.72
C ARG A 130 -5.79 -15.35 -6.66
N ARG A 131 -5.24 -14.14 -6.83
CA ARG A 131 -5.72 -13.19 -7.84
C ARG A 131 -5.24 -13.65 -9.19
N GLU A 132 -6.13 -13.63 -10.19
CA GLU A 132 -5.73 -13.89 -11.56
C GLU A 132 -4.98 -12.66 -12.08
N TYR A 133 -3.67 -12.79 -12.32
CA TYR A 133 -2.90 -11.71 -12.93
C TYR A 133 -3.02 -11.80 -14.45
N ARG A 134 -3.52 -10.73 -15.06
CA ARG A 134 -3.66 -10.57 -16.51
C ARG A 134 -2.71 -9.48 -17.00
N GLY A 135 -1.79 -9.81 -17.91
CA GLY A 135 -0.94 -8.85 -18.61
C GLY A 135 -1.60 -8.39 -19.92
N ARG A 136 -1.33 -7.16 -20.38
CA ARG A 136 -1.90 -6.62 -21.63
C ARG A 136 -1.19 -7.12 -22.90
N GLY A 137 -0.08 -7.85 -22.77
CA GLY A 137 0.72 -8.40 -23.86
C GLY A 137 2.20 -8.54 -23.46
N PRO A 138 3.02 -9.20 -24.31
CA PRO A 138 4.47 -9.28 -24.09
C PRO A 138 5.10 -7.89 -23.99
N ASN A 139 6.13 -7.73 -23.16
CA ASN A 139 6.86 -6.48 -22.94
C ASN A 139 6.00 -5.32 -22.40
N PHE A 140 4.79 -5.61 -21.94
CA PHE A 140 3.94 -4.60 -21.32
C PHE A 140 4.45 -4.23 -19.93
N ILE A 141 4.69 -5.22 -19.07
CA ILE A 141 5.30 -5.03 -17.74
C ILE A 141 6.42 -6.05 -17.58
N TRP A 142 7.63 -5.58 -17.32
CA TRP A 142 8.73 -6.41 -16.82
C TRP A 142 8.80 -6.33 -15.30
N HIS A 143 8.94 -7.48 -14.65
CA HIS A 143 9.10 -7.57 -13.19
C HIS A 143 10.56 -7.92 -12.91
N ILE A 144 11.27 -7.03 -12.22
CA ILE A 144 12.68 -7.21 -11.84
C ILE A 144 12.78 -7.45 -10.34
N ASP A 145 13.72 -8.29 -9.90
CA ASP A 145 13.89 -8.64 -8.49
C ASP A 145 15.22 -9.32 -8.21
N GLY A 146 15.70 -9.14 -6.99
CA GLY A 146 16.90 -9.78 -6.46
C GLY A 146 16.57 -11.00 -5.58
N TYR A 147 17.34 -12.07 -5.72
CA TYR A 147 17.27 -13.26 -4.90
C TYR A 147 18.50 -13.38 -4.00
N ASP A 148 18.31 -13.07 -2.72
CA ASP A 148 19.38 -12.94 -1.73
C ASP A 148 19.58 -14.19 -0.85
N LYS A 149 18.86 -15.31 -1.09
CA LYS A 149 19.03 -16.50 -0.24
C LYS A 149 20.43 -17.14 -0.33
N LEU A 150 21.15 -16.88 -1.42
CA LEU A 150 22.52 -17.37 -1.63
C LEU A 150 23.59 -16.38 -1.18
N LYS A 151 23.19 -15.22 -0.66
CA LYS A 151 24.09 -14.15 -0.20
C LYS A 151 25.08 -14.61 0.88
N PRO A 152 24.74 -15.53 1.82
CA PRO A 152 25.72 -16.08 2.77
C PRO A 152 26.90 -16.80 2.10
N TYR A 153 26.73 -17.25 0.85
CA TYR A 153 27.76 -17.91 0.05
C TYR A 153 28.47 -16.94 -0.92
N GLY A 154 28.17 -15.64 -0.85
CA GLY A 154 28.76 -14.62 -1.72
C GLY A 154 28.08 -14.47 -3.09
N PHE A 155 26.91 -15.09 -3.29
CA PHE A 155 26.17 -15.02 -4.54
C PHE A 155 24.85 -14.27 -4.35
N SER A 156 24.70 -13.12 -5.00
CA SER A 156 23.40 -12.49 -5.21
C SER A 156 22.95 -12.79 -6.64
N VAL A 157 21.69 -13.18 -6.80
CA VAL A 157 21.11 -13.43 -8.13
C VAL A 157 20.11 -12.33 -8.42
N HIS A 158 20.04 -11.87 -9.66
CA HIS A 158 19.03 -10.90 -10.10
C HIS A 158 18.41 -11.39 -11.39
N ALA A 159 17.09 -11.25 -11.49
CA ALA A 159 16.36 -11.70 -12.66
C ALA A 159 15.33 -10.67 -13.09
N ALA A 160 14.85 -10.87 -14.31
CA ALA A 160 13.62 -10.24 -14.76
C ALA A 160 12.75 -11.23 -15.51
N ILE A 161 11.44 -11.05 -15.37
CA ILE A 161 10.43 -11.86 -16.03
C ILE A 161 9.42 -10.97 -16.74
N ASP A 162 9.04 -11.37 -17.95
CA ASP A 162 7.95 -10.73 -18.66
C ASP A 162 6.60 -11.08 -18.00
N GLY A 163 5.86 -10.04 -17.65
CA GLY A 163 4.59 -10.14 -16.92
C GLY A 163 3.50 -10.88 -17.69
N TYR A 164 3.57 -10.94 -19.02
CA TYR A 164 2.59 -11.65 -19.84
C TYR A 164 3.03 -13.08 -20.16
N SER A 165 4.14 -13.23 -20.89
CA SER A 165 4.63 -14.50 -21.43
C SER A 165 5.29 -15.41 -20.41
N ARG A 166 5.63 -14.92 -19.21
CA ARG A 166 6.43 -15.65 -18.19
C ARG A 166 7.86 -15.94 -18.62
N ARG A 167 8.33 -15.40 -19.74
CA ARG A 167 9.70 -15.57 -20.19
C ARG A 167 10.67 -14.89 -19.21
N ILE A 168 11.69 -15.62 -18.78
CA ILE A 168 12.85 -15.05 -18.08
C ILE A 168 13.67 -14.26 -19.10
N LEU A 169 13.89 -13.00 -18.80
CA LEU A 169 14.56 -12.03 -19.66
C LEU A 169 16.07 -12.04 -19.41
N TRP A 170 16.45 -12.10 -18.13
CA TRP A 170 17.81 -12.39 -17.69
C TRP A 170 17.76 -13.09 -16.34
N LEU A 171 18.84 -13.79 -16.01
CA LEU A 171 19.09 -14.44 -14.72
C LEU A 171 20.60 -14.40 -14.49
N GLU A 172 21.05 -13.45 -13.69
CA GLU A 172 22.47 -13.10 -13.57
C GLU A 172 22.94 -13.20 -12.13
N VAL A 173 24.16 -13.69 -11.94
CA VAL A 173 24.81 -13.82 -10.63
C VAL A 173 25.86 -12.74 -10.50
N PHE A 174 25.91 -12.07 -9.36
CA PHE A 174 26.89 -11.03 -9.08
C PHE A 174 27.26 -11.00 -7.59
N PRO A 175 28.47 -10.50 -7.26
CA PRO A 175 29.02 -10.63 -5.91
C PRO A 175 28.43 -9.66 -4.88
N THR A 176 27.79 -8.55 -5.30
CA THR A 176 27.26 -7.54 -4.37
C THR A 176 26.04 -6.80 -4.90
N ASN A 177 24.96 -6.76 -4.12
CA ASN A 177 23.74 -5.99 -4.42
C ASN A 177 23.80 -4.52 -4.01
N LYS A 178 24.97 -4.03 -3.63
CA LYS A 178 25.16 -2.63 -3.24
C LYS A 178 25.39 -1.69 -4.43
N ASP A 179 25.79 -2.24 -5.58
CA ASP A 179 26.09 -1.43 -6.77
C ASP A 179 24.95 -1.52 -7.79
N PRO A 180 24.14 -0.46 -7.95
CA PRO A 180 23.03 -0.42 -8.90
C PRO A 180 23.47 -0.49 -10.38
N THR A 181 24.77 -0.36 -10.65
CA THR A 181 25.33 -0.38 -12.02
C THR A 181 25.21 -1.74 -12.67
N TYR A 182 25.32 -2.84 -11.90
CA TYR A 182 25.16 -4.19 -12.44
C TYR A 182 23.73 -4.43 -12.96
N ILE A 183 22.73 -4.05 -12.17
CA ILE A 183 21.33 -4.22 -12.54
C ILE A 183 20.98 -3.34 -13.75
N ALA A 184 21.49 -2.11 -13.78
CA ALA A 184 21.35 -1.23 -14.94
C ALA A 184 21.97 -1.83 -16.21
N ARG A 185 23.14 -2.47 -16.09
CA ARG A 185 23.78 -3.16 -17.20
C ARG A 185 22.93 -4.31 -17.72
N TYR A 186 22.44 -5.20 -16.85
CA TYR A 186 21.57 -6.32 -17.26
C TYR A 186 20.32 -5.83 -17.99
N PHE A 187 19.72 -4.75 -17.48
CA PHE A 187 18.56 -4.13 -18.12
C PHE A 187 18.87 -3.58 -19.51
N LEU A 188 19.95 -2.79 -19.65
CA LEU A 188 20.36 -2.22 -20.94
C LEU A 188 20.77 -3.29 -21.95
N ASP A 189 21.51 -4.31 -21.51
CA ASP A 189 21.94 -5.41 -22.36
C ASP A 189 20.72 -6.21 -22.86
N CYS A 190 19.72 -6.45 -21.99
CA CYS A 190 18.47 -7.09 -22.38
C CYS A 190 17.68 -6.25 -23.41
N ILE A 191 17.57 -4.94 -23.20
CA ILE A 191 16.91 -4.03 -24.17
C ILE A 191 17.63 -4.09 -25.53
N ARG A 192 18.96 -4.03 -25.53
CA ARG A 192 19.77 -4.10 -26.77
C ARG A 192 19.59 -5.43 -27.48
N GLN A 193 19.58 -6.54 -26.75
CA GLN A 193 19.39 -7.87 -27.32
C GLN A 193 17.99 -8.08 -27.91
N LEU A 194 16.95 -7.57 -27.23
CA LEU A 194 15.57 -7.74 -27.67
C LEU A 194 15.12 -6.67 -28.67
N GLY A 195 15.84 -5.54 -28.77
CA GLY A 195 15.44 -4.39 -29.60
C GLY A 195 14.15 -3.73 -29.13
N VAL A 196 13.74 -3.93 -27.87
CA VAL A 196 12.47 -3.46 -27.31
C VAL A 196 12.66 -2.88 -25.93
N VAL A 197 12.03 -1.72 -25.68
CA VAL A 197 11.90 -1.12 -24.34
C VAL A 197 10.53 -1.49 -23.77
N PRO A 198 10.45 -2.06 -22.55
CA PRO A 198 9.15 -2.40 -21.96
C PRO A 198 8.30 -1.15 -21.73
N ARG A 199 6.98 -1.30 -21.73
CA ARG A 199 6.07 -0.18 -21.42
C ARG A 199 6.16 0.24 -19.96
N VAL A 200 6.28 -0.73 -19.05
CA VAL A 200 6.47 -0.50 -17.62
C VAL A 200 7.52 -1.46 -17.08
N VAL A 201 8.40 -0.96 -16.21
CA VAL A 201 9.23 -1.81 -15.34
C VAL A 201 8.67 -1.72 -13.92
N ARG A 202 8.52 -2.87 -13.27
CA ARG A 202 8.14 -2.99 -11.87
C ARG A 202 9.29 -3.57 -11.07
N ALA A 203 9.61 -2.92 -9.96
CA ALA A 203 10.59 -3.36 -8.99
C ALA A 203 10.08 -3.11 -7.57
N ASP A 204 10.72 -3.73 -6.59
CA ASP A 204 10.56 -3.34 -5.19
C ASP A 204 11.28 -2.01 -4.90
N ARG A 205 11.05 -1.46 -3.69
CA ARG A 205 11.71 -0.23 -3.24
C ARG A 205 13.13 -0.54 -2.75
N GLY A 206 14.00 -0.85 -3.69
CA GLY A 206 15.42 -1.07 -3.48
C GLY A 206 16.30 0.04 -4.05
N THR A 207 17.43 0.33 -3.39
CA THR A 207 18.43 1.27 -3.89
C THR A 207 19.13 0.76 -5.15
N GLU A 208 19.17 -0.55 -5.31
CA GLU A 208 19.76 -1.26 -6.44
C GLU A 208 19.01 -1.01 -7.77
N ASN A 209 17.73 -0.62 -7.68
CA ASN A 209 16.86 -0.40 -8.85
C ASN A 209 16.81 1.07 -9.32
N VAL A 210 17.48 1.99 -8.61
CA VAL A 210 17.42 3.44 -8.86
C VAL A 210 17.91 3.78 -10.27
N ASN A 211 19.00 3.15 -10.73
CA ASN A 211 19.52 3.40 -12.08
C ASN A 211 18.57 2.90 -13.16
N VAL A 212 17.96 1.73 -12.99
CA VAL A 212 16.95 1.22 -13.94
C VAL A 212 15.74 2.15 -14.00
N CYS A 213 15.31 2.68 -12.85
CA CYS A 213 14.24 3.68 -12.80
C CYS A 213 14.57 4.90 -13.66
N ALA A 214 15.75 5.49 -13.50
CA ALA A 214 16.18 6.65 -14.28
C ALA A 214 16.27 6.33 -15.78
N ILE A 215 16.91 5.21 -16.15
CA ILE A 215 17.08 4.78 -17.54
C ILE A 215 15.72 4.54 -18.21
N GLN A 216 14.82 3.79 -17.56
CA GLN A 216 13.51 3.46 -18.12
C GLN A 216 12.67 4.73 -18.36
N ARG A 217 12.70 5.68 -17.42
CA ARG A 217 11.99 6.96 -17.56
C ARG A 217 12.56 7.80 -18.69
N PHE A 218 13.88 7.81 -18.84
CA PHE A 218 14.56 8.49 -19.94
C PHE A 218 14.20 7.88 -21.29
N LEU A 219 14.32 6.55 -21.45
CA LEU A 219 13.98 5.84 -22.69
C LEU A 219 12.51 5.99 -23.10
N ARG A 220 11.63 6.31 -22.15
CA ARG A 220 10.19 6.49 -22.35
C ARG A 220 9.73 7.94 -22.25
N ALA A 221 10.65 8.91 -22.22
CA ALA A 221 10.32 10.32 -22.01
C ALA A 221 9.39 10.87 -23.11
N ASP A 222 9.70 10.57 -24.37
CA ASP A 222 8.97 11.06 -25.55
C ASP A 222 7.83 10.13 -26.01
N SER A 223 7.42 9.19 -25.15
CA SER A 223 6.31 8.29 -25.46
C SER A 223 4.94 8.96 -25.31
N GLU A 224 3.97 8.59 -26.16
CA GLU A 224 2.63 9.19 -26.14
C GLU A 224 1.60 8.44 -25.27
N ASP A 225 1.95 7.27 -24.73
CA ASP A 225 1.00 6.47 -23.95
C ASP A 225 0.91 6.88 -22.46
N SER A 226 -0.16 6.42 -21.79
CA SER A 226 -0.46 6.79 -20.40
C SER A 226 0.62 6.42 -19.37
N PHE A 227 1.59 5.57 -19.75
CA PHE A 227 2.70 5.12 -18.92
C PHE A 227 4.03 5.75 -19.31
N ALA A 228 4.04 6.78 -20.17
CA ALA A 228 5.27 7.49 -20.56
C ALA A 228 5.99 8.16 -19.38
N GLY A 229 7.29 8.44 -19.58
CA GLY A 229 8.16 9.15 -18.64
C GLY A 229 8.11 8.56 -17.23
N GLU A 230 7.77 9.38 -16.24
CA GLU A 230 7.75 9.02 -14.82
C GLU A 230 6.90 7.77 -14.48
N LYS A 231 5.84 7.51 -15.25
CA LYS A 231 4.90 6.40 -15.04
C LYS A 231 5.39 5.07 -15.62
N SER A 232 6.50 5.09 -16.35
CA SER A 232 7.09 3.90 -17.00
C SER A 232 7.86 3.02 -16.01
N PHE A 233 8.05 3.47 -14.78
CA PHE A 233 8.65 2.70 -13.70
C PHE A 233 7.73 2.72 -12.47
N MET A 234 7.49 1.55 -11.88
CA MET A 234 6.58 1.38 -10.76
C MET A 234 7.25 0.66 -9.60
N TYR A 235 7.37 1.36 -8.49
CA TYR A 235 7.70 0.75 -7.20
C TYR A 235 6.49 0.00 -6.64
N GLY A 236 6.68 -1.29 -6.34
CA GLY A 236 5.70 -2.14 -5.66
C GLY A 236 6.24 -2.70 -4.35
N THR A 237 5.38 -3.32 -3.57
CA THR A 237 5.83 -4.23 -2.49
C THR A 237 6.27 -5.56 -3.10
N SER A 238 7.15 -6.31 -2.43
CA SER A 238 7.55 -7.67 -2.85
C SER A 238 6.33 -8.57 -3.07
N THR A 239 5.31 -8.47 -2.20
CA THR A 239 4.02 -9.18 -2.34
C THR A 239 3.22 -8.82 -3.61
N SER A 240 3.54 -7.70 -4.24
CA SER A 240 2.93 -7.22 -5.49
C SER A 240 3.79 -7.59 -6.71
N ASN A 241 5.06 -7.95 -6.52
CA ASN A 241 5.99 -8.45 -7.54
C ASN A 241 5.80 -9.96 -7.80
N GLN A 242 4.54 -10.40 -7.83
CA GLN A 242 4.17 -11.81 -7.72
C GLN A 242 4.76 -12.72 -8.80
N ARG A 243 5.09 -12.16 -9.98
CA ARG A 243 5.48 -12.98 -11.13
C ARG A 243 6.89 -13.51 -10.99
N ILE A 244 7.81 -12.68 -10.53
CA ILE A 244 9.19 -13.10 -10.27
C ILE A 244 9.30 -13.82 -8.93
N GLU A 245 8.61 -13.35 -7.89
CA GLU A 245 8.55 -14.01 -6.58
C GLU A 245 7.97 -15.44 -6.63
N SER A 246 6.93 -15.65 -7.44
CA SER A 246 6.38 -16.99 -7.67
C SER A 246 7.31 -17.88 -8.52
N TRP A 247 8.18 -17.28 -9.33
CA TRP A 247 9.18 -18.01 -10.10
C TRP A 247 10.35 -18.44 -9.22
N TRP A 248 10.84 -17.55 -8.33
CA TRP A 248 11.83 -17.90 -7.31
C TRP A 248 11.40 -19.07 -6.43
N SER A 249 10.10 -19.20 -6.16
CA SER A 249 9.55 -20.30 -5.34
C SER A 249 9.52 -21.65 -6.06
N GLN A 250 9.87 -21.71 -7.35
CA GLN A 250 9.97 -22.94 -8.14
C GLN A 250 11.41 -23.44 -8.27
N LEU A 251 12.39 -22.65 -7.82
CA LEU A 251 13.80 -23.05 -7.70
C LEU A 251 14.04 -23.72 -6.34
#